data_AF-A0A7R9X8R2-F1
#
_entry.id   AF-A0A7R9X8R2-F1
#
_cell.length_a   1.000
_cell.length_b   1.000
_cell.length_c   1.000
_cell.angle_alpha   90.00
_cell.angle_beta   90.00
_cell.angle_gamma   90.00
#
_symmetry.space_group_name_H-M   'P 1'
#
loop_
_entity.id
_entity.type
_entity.pdbx_description
1 polymer ?
#
loop_
_entity_poly.entity_id
_entity_poly.type
_entity_poly.pdbx_seq_one_letter_code
_entity_poly.pdbx_strand_id
1 'polypeptide(L)'
;LSRQIQTTSLNIIVNGPNRAHPHILNYPLDIPPHSYTDLPTKLEILCQHFSQQFSPFTPEPVPPEIQPPPILHEDDVTLAELDTVIGQLKPKTSPGIDNKTKSHLISLPPAWRLTLTRILNVCLQTGYFPEPWKIGKLATIPTTSGVPQGGI
;
A
#
# COMPACT_ATOMS: atom_id res chain seq x y z
N LEU A 1 8.13 17.57 54.74
CA LEU A 1 9.31 17.83 53.90
C LEU A 1 9.06 17.22 52.52
N SER A 2 8.47 18.00 51.62
CA SER A 2 8.07 17.56 50.27
C SER A 2 9.27 17.67 49.32
N ARG A 3 9.73 16.56 48.75
CA ARG A 3 10.81 16.55 47.76
C ARG A 3 10.24 17.00 46.41
N GLN A 4 10.61 18.21 45.98
CA GLN A 4 10.35 18.71 44.64
C GLN A 4 11.10 17.84 43.62
N ILE A 5 10.34 17.19 42.72
CA ILE A 5 10.91 16.48 41.57
C ILE A 5 11.21 17.55 40.51
N GLN A 6 12.49 17.80 40.25
CA GLN A 6 12.90 18.63 39.13
C GLN A 6 12.74 17.84 37.83
N THR A 7 11.67 18.11 37.09
CA THR A 7 11.48 17.61 35.73
C THR A 7 12.36 18.40 34.77
N THR A 8 13.53 17.84 34.43
CA THR A 8 14.37 18.40 33.37
C THR A 8 13.80 17.95 32.03
N SER A 9 13.21 18.88 31.27
CA SER A 9 12.73 18.62 29.90
C SER A 9 13.86 18.92 28.92
N LEU A 10 14.26 17.96 28.09
CA LEU A 10 15.18 18.20 26.96
C LEU A 10 14.37 18.48 25.70
N ASN A 11 14.44 19.73 25.23
CA ASN A 11 13.81 20.14 23.97
C ASN A 11 14.68 19.68 22.79
N ILE A 12 14.26 18.64 22.08
CA ILE A 12 14.88 18.24 20.80
C ILE A 12 14.17 19.01 19.68
N ILE A 13 14.90 19.93 19.04
CA ILE A 13 14.41 20.67 17.88
C ILE A 13 14.75 19.88 16.62
N VAL A 14 13.74 19.29 15.98
CA VAL A 14 13.89 18.63 14.68
C VAL A 14 13.63 19.66 13.58
N ASN A 15 14.70 20.22 13.01
CA ASN A 15 14.60 21.13 11.87
C ASN A 15 14.48 20.33 10.56
N GLY A 16 13.25 20.10 10.11
CA GLY A 16 12.97 19.66 8.74
C GLY A 16 12.76 20.87 7.81
N PRO A 17 13.09 20.78 6.51
CA PRO A 17 13.11 21.92 5.58
C PRO A 17 11.74 22.52 5.23
N ASN A 18 10.64 22.10 5.87
CA ASN A 18 9.30 22.55 5.47
C ASN A 18 8.22 22.50 6.56
N ARG A 19 8.51 22.96 7.79
CA ARG A 19 7.46 23.20 8.80
C ARG A 19 7.74 24.47 9.59
N ALA A 20 6.85 25.45 9.47
CA ALA A 20 6.93 26.75 10.15
C ALA A 20 6.64 26.71 11.67
N HIS A 21 6.42 25.53 12.25
CA HIS A 21 6.25 25.37 13.70
C HIS A 21 6.93 24.08 14.21
N PRO A 22 7.79 24.19 15.24
CA PRO A 22 8.38 23.03 15.90
C PRO A 22 7.28 22.29 16.67
N HIS A 23 6.96 21.07 16.25
CA HIS A 23 6.09 20.18 17.03
C HIS A 23 6.95 19.57 18.14
N ILE A 24 6.78 20.02 19.38
CA ILE A 24 7.40 19.41 20.54
C ILE A 24 6.67 18.08 20.79
N LEU A 25 7.32 16.96 20.48
CA LEU A 25 6.84 15.63 20.83
C LEU A 25 7.21 15.34 22.28
N ASN A 26 6.30 15.68 23.20
CA ASN A 26 6.40 15.23 24.59
C ASN A 26 6.03 13.75 24.69
N TYR A 27 7.01 12.88 24.46
CA TYR A 27 6.88 11.49 24.88
C TYR A 27 7.27 11.38 26.36
N PRO A 28 6.37 10.96 27.26
CA PRO A 28 6.78 10.52 28.58
C PRO A 28 7.57 9.22 28.39
N LEU A 29 8.88 9.34 28.37
CA LEU A 29 9.77 8.18 28.43
C LEU A 29 9.80 7.75 29.91
N ASP A 30 9.03 6.72 30.25
CA ASP A 30 9.17 6.00 31.52
C ASP A 30 10.51 5.24 31.52
N ILE A 31 11.59 5.96 31.80
CA ILE A 31 12.93 5.39 31.86
C ILE A 31 13.20 4.97 33.30
N PRO A 32 13.49 3.69 33.58
CA PRO A 32 13.83 3.23 34.91
C PRO A 32 15.10 3.95 35.45
N PRO A 33 15.18 4.22 36.76
CA PRO A 33 16.10 5.20 37.37
C PRO A 33 17.60 4.85 37.34
N HIS A 34 18.03 3.80 36.63
CA HIS A 34 19.41 3.31 36.66
C HIS A 34 20.09 3.12 35.29
N SER A 35 19.51 3.62 34.19
CA SER A 35 20.09 3.43 32.84
C SER A 35 20.79 4.67 32.25
N TYR A 36 21.25 5.62 33.07
CA TYR A 36 21.64 6.96 32.59
C TYR A 36 23.13 7.21 32.35
N THR A 37 24.02 6.23 32.49
CA THR A 37 25.46 6.49 32.26
C THR A 37 25.86 6.56 30.79
N ASP A 38 24.97 6.19 29.86
CA ASP A 38 25.34 5.99 28.45
C ASP A 38 24.30 6.50 27.45
N LEU A 39 23.47 7.47 27.86
CA LEU A 39 22.49 8.12 26.99
C LEU A 39 23.13 8.84 25.77
N PRO A 40 24.23 9.62 25.91
CA PRO A 40 24.84 10.28 24.76
C PRO A 40 25.38 9.27 23.73
N THR A 41 26.00 8.19 24.19
CA THR A 41 26.52 7.12 23.32
C THR A 41 25.40 6.38 22.58
N LYS A 42 24.28 6.08 23.26
CA LYS A 42 23.11 5.46 22.62
C LYS A 42 22.49 6.35 21.55
N LEU A 43 22.41 7.66 21.80
CA LEU A 43 21.94 8.64 20.82
C LEU A 43 22.89 8.73 19.63
N GLU A 44 24.20 8.71 19.87
CA GLU A 44 25.21 8.72 18.81
C GLU A 44 25.12 7.47 17.92
N ILE A 45 24.95 6.28 18.51
CA ILE A 45 24.71 5.03 17.78
C ILE A 45 23.43 5.11 16.95
N LEU A 46 22.34 5.65 17.52
CA LEU A 46 21.09 5.83 16.79
C LEU A 46 21.25 6.81 15.62
N CYS A 47 21.84 7.99 15.85
CA CYS A 47 22.09 8.99 14.81
C CYS A 47 22.96 8.42 13.68
N GLN A 48 23.99 7.65 14.02
CA GLN A 48 24.84 6.98 13.06
C GLN A 48 24.06 5.96 12.22
N HIS A 49 23.24 5.14 12.88
CA HIS A 49 22.40 4.14 12.20
C HIS A 49 21.39 4.80 11.25
N PHE A 50 20.69 5.86 11.69
CA PHE A 50 19.77 6.62 10.83
C PHE A 50 20.49 7.23 9.64
N SER A 51 21.67 7.81 9.82
CA SER A 51 22.43 8.42 8.71
C SER A 51 22.85 7.39 7.64
N GLN A 52 23.11 6.15 8.06
CA GLN A 52 23.45 5.06 7.13
C GLN A 52 22.22 4.55 6.36
N GLN A 53 21.09 4.35 7.05
CA GLN A 53 19.87 3.84 6.41
C GLN A 53 19.21 4.85 5.47
N PHE A 54 19.31 6.14 5.78
CA PHE A 54 18.66 7.22 5.04
C PHE A 54 19.66 8.04 4.22
N SER A 55 20.67 7.38 3.65
CA SER A 55 21.53 8.04 2.68
C SER A 55 20.69 8.51 1.48
N PRO A 56 20.94 9.74 0.96
CA PRO A 56 20.23 10.22 -0.20
C PRO A 56 20.44 9.24 -1.35
N PHE A 57 19.34 8.90 -2.02
CA PHE A 57 19.36 8.04 -3.20
C PHE A 57 20.42 8.55 -4.18
N THR A 58 21.53 7.83 -4.26
CA THR A 58 22.51 8.05 -5.31
C THR A 58 21.99 7.23 -6.48
N PRO A 59 21.58 7.85 -7.59
CA PRO A 59 21.15 7.08 -8.75
C PRO A 59 22.35 6.28 -9.23
N GLU A 60 22.41 5.00 -8.87
CA GLU A 60 23.23 4.06 -9.62
C GLU A 60 22.82 4.18 -11.10
N PRO A 61 23.76 4.02 -12.04
CA PRO A 61 23.39 3.87 -13.43
C PRO A 61 22.38 2.74 -13.49
N VAL A 62 21.14 3.09 -13.86
CA VAL A 62 20.02 2.16 -13.91
C VAL A 62 20.51 0.96 -14.70
N PRO A 63 20.58 -0.25 -14.10
CA PRO A 63 20.86 -1.45 -14.87
C PRO A 63 19.95 -1.43 -16.10
N PRO A 64 20.45 -1.79 -17.31
CA PRO A 64 19.61 -1.81 -18.49
C PRO A 64 18.32 -2.53 -18.11
N GLU A 65 17.19 -1.85 -18.29
CA GLU A 65 15.87 -2.34 -17.89
C GLU A 65 15.77 -3.78 -18.38
N ILE A 66 15.90 -4.73 -17.45
CA ILE A 66 15.78 -6.15 -17.77
C ILE A 66 14.31 -6.28 -18.07
N GLN A 67 13.95 -6.17 -19.34
CA GLN A 67 12.62 -6.55 -19.77
C GLN A 67 12.43 -7.95 -19.23
N PRO A 68 11.43 -8.19 -18.36
CA PRO A 68 11.14 -9.54 -17.95
C PRO A 68 11.00 -10.36 -19.24
N PRO A 69 11.55 -11.59 -19.28
CA PRO A 69 11.39 -12.43 -20.45
C PRO A 69 9.91 -12.41 -20.84
N PRO A 70 9.58 -12.24 -22.13
CA PRO A 70 8.20 -12.20 -22.56
C PRO A 70 7.51 -13.41 -21.93
N ILE A 71 6.48 -13.14 -21.12
CA ILE A 71 5.67 -14.21 -20.56
C ILE A 71 4.96 -14.80 -21.78
N LEU A 72 5.59 -15.81 -22.38
CA LEU A 72 4.95 -16.59 -23.43
C LEU A 72 3.87 -17.38 -22.71
N HIS A 73 2.65 -16.84 -22.74
CA HIS A 73 1.47 -17.67 -22.54
C HIS A 73 1.47 -18.66 -23.70
N GLU A 74 1.90 -19.89 -23.41
CA GLU A 74 2.00 -20.97 -24.40
C GLU A 74 0.62 -21.33 -24.97
N ASP A 75 -0.45 -21.09 -24.19
CA ASP A 75 -1.83 -21.41 -24.54
C ASP A 75 -2.76 -20.19 -24.53
N ASP A 76 -3.61 -20.11 -25.56
CA ASP A 76 -4.68 -19.13 -25.68
C ASP A 76 -5.86 -19.45 -24.77
N VAL A 77 -6.47 -18.42 -24.18
CA VAL A 77 -7.74 -18.57 -23.46
C VAL A 77 -8.83 -18.98 -24.44
N THR A 78 -9.54 -20.04 -24.08
CA THR A 78 -10.67 -20.57 -24.83
C THR A 78 -11.99 -19.90 -24.43
N LEU A 79 -13.02 -20.01 -25.29
CA LEU A 79 -14.37 -19.55 -24.94
C LEU A 79 -14.94 -20.27 -23.71
N ALA A 80 -14.66 -21.56 -23.56
CA ALA A 80 -15.13 -22.35 -22.43
C ALA A 80 -14.52 -21.89 -21.10
N GLU A 81 -13.25 -21.50 -21.12
CA GLU A 81 -12.58 -20.91 -19.96
C GLU A 81 -13.16 -19.54 -19.62
N LEU A 82 -13.40 -18.68 -20.62
CA LEU A 82 -14.06 -17.40 -20.41
C LEU A 82 -15.44 -17.60 -19.74
N ASP A 83 -16.24 -18.54 -20.23
CA ASP A 83 -17.57 -18.83 -19.70
C ASP A 83 -17.50 -19.35 -18.25
N THR A 84 -16.54 -20.23 -17.97
CA THR A 84 -16.25 -20.72 -16.62
C THR A 84 -15.92 -19.56 -15.67
N VAL A 85 -15.02 -18.67 -16.08
CA VAL A 85 -14.59 -17.51 -15.28
C VAL A 85 -15.76 -16.57 -15.01
N ILE A 86 -16.57 -16.24 -16.03
CA ILE A 86 -17.77 -15.41 -15.86
C ILE A 86 -18.73 -16.05 -14.85
N GLY A 87 -18.89 -17.37 -14.90
CA GLY A 87 -19.70 -18.13 -13.94
C GLY A 87 -19.19 -18.04 -12.49
N GLN A 88 -17.87 -18.06 -12.31
CA GLN A 88 -17.20 -18.05 -11.00
C GLN A 88 -17.07 -16.65 -10.37
N LEU A 89 -17.37 -15.57 -11.09
CA LEU A 89 -17.31 -14.20 -10.54
C LEU A 89 -18.16 -14.08 -9.26
N LYS A 90 -17.64 -13.42 -8.22
CA LYS A 90 -18.38 -13.21 -6.98
C LYS A 90 -19.64 -12.38 -7.25
N PRO A 91 -20.82 -12.82 -6.79
CA PRO A 91 -22.04 -12.03 -6.94
C PRO A 91 -21.97 -10.78 -6.04
N LYS A 92 -22.72 -9.74 -6.41
CA LYS A 92 -22.88 -8.49 -5.62
C LYS A 92 -21.57 -7.75 -5.34
N THR A 93 -20.55 -7.94 -6.17
CA THR A 93 -19.36 -7.08 -6.16
C THR A 93 -19.72 -5.68 -6.65
N SER A 94 -19.02 -4.68 -6.13
CA SER A 94 -19.11 -3.32 -6.64
C SER A 94 -18.74 -3.32 -8.14
N PRO A 95 -19.55 -2.72 -9.01
CA PRO A 95 -19.21 -2.62 -10.43
C PRO A 95 -17.99 -1.72 -10.64
N GLY A 96 -17.34 -1.90 -11.80
CA GLY A 96 -16.29 -1.00 -12.27
C GLY A 96 -16.82 0.37 -12.68
N ILE A 97 -15.95 1.20 -13.25
CA ILE A 97 -16.30 2.55 -13.76
C ILE A 97 -17.34 2.51 -14.88
N ASP A 98 -17.37 1.41 -15.64
CA ASP A 98 -18.32 1.12 -16.71
C ASP A 98 -19.72 0.72 -16.19
N ASN A 99 -19.88 0.62 -14.86
CA ASN A 99 -21.07 0.16 -14.18
C ASN A 99 -21.55 -1.23 -14.64
N LYS A 100 -20.68 -2.05 -15.22
CA LYS A 100 -21.01 -3.42 -15.63
C LYS A 100 -20.82 -4.37 -14.46
N THR A 101 -21.88 -5.12 -14.17
CA THR A 101 -21.91 -6.14 -13.13
C THR A 101 -21.84 -7.53 -13.75
N LYS A 102 -21.65 -8.56 -12.92
CA LYS A 102 -21.69 -9.98 -13.34
C LYS A 102 -22.94 -10.32 -14.20
N SER A 103 -24.11 -9.78 -13.88
CA SER A 103 -25.34 -10.06 -14.65
C SER A 103 -25.27 -9.54 -16.09
N HIS A 104 -24.55 -8.44 -16.32
CA HIS A 104 -24.31 -7.92 -17.67
C HIS A 104 -23.39 -8.85 -18.46
N LEU A 105 -22.32 -9.37 -17.83
CA LEU A 105 -21.42 -10.33 -18.48
C LEU A 105 -22.13 -11.64 -18.83
N ILE A 106 -23.02 -12.13 -17.97
CA ILE A 106 -23.82 -13.34 -18.24
C ILE A 106 -24.78 -13.12 -19.41
N SER A 107 -25.35 -11.92 -19.54
CA SER A 107 -26.31 -11.60 -20.61
C SER A 107 -25.67 -11.20 -21.94
N LEU A 108 -24.34 -11.23 -22.05
CA LEU A 108 -23.65 -10.90 -23.30
C LEU A 108 -24.00 -11.89 -24.43
N PRO A 109 -24.31 -11.38 -25.64
CA PRO A 109 -24.46 -12.22 -26.81
C PRO A 109 -23.16 -12.98 -27.14
N PRO A 110 -23.22 -14.14 -27.81
CA PRO A 110 -22.05 -14.95 -28.14
C PRO A 110 -20.95 -14.19 -28.91
N ALA A 111 -21.34 -13.29 -29.83
CA ALA A 111 -20.40 -12.46 -30.59
C ALA A 111 -19.53 -11.55 -29.69
N TRP A 112 -20.09 -11.07 -28.58
CA TRP A 112 -19.35 -10.26 -27.61
C TRP A 112 -18.40 -11.11 -26.77
N ARG A 113 -18.77 -12.36 -26.45
CA ARG A 113 -17.87 -13.29 -25.75
C ARG A 113 -16.65 -13.65 -26.59
N LEU A 114 -16.86 -13.92 -27.89
CA LEU A 114 -15.79 -14.07 -28.89
C LEU A 114 -14.84 -12.86 -28.92
N THR A 115 -15.42 -11.65 -28.92
CA THR A 115 -14.64 -10.42 -28.92
C THR A 115 -13.81 -10.27 -27.64
N LEU A 116 -14.41 -10.55 -26.48
CA LEU A 116 -13.71 -10.51 -25.19
C LEU A 116 -12.56 -11.53 -25.12
N THR A 117 -12.78 -12.77 -25.55
CA THR A 117 -11.73 -13.79 -25.63
C THR A 117 -10.56 -13.32 -26.49
N ARG A 118 -10.84 -12.74 -27.65
CA ARG A 118 -9.80 -12.22 -28.54
C ARG A 118 -8.99 -11.09 -27.90
N ILE A 119 -9.67 -10.14 -27.24
CA ILE A 119 -8.99 -9.05 -26.53
C ILE A 119 -8.08 -9.61 -25.43
N LEU A 120 -8.57 -10.54 -24.63
CA LEU A 120 -7.79 -11.17 -23.57
C LEU A 120 -6.55 -11.87 -24.12
N ASN A 121 -6.68 -12.66 -25.19
CA ASN A 121 -5.54 -13.36 -25.79
C ASN A 121 -4.51 -12.37 -26.35
N VAL A 122 -4.95 -11.31 -27.03
CA VAL A 122 -4.03 -10.27 -27.51
C VAL A 122 -3.28 -9.62 -26.34
N CYS A 123 -3.97 -9.26 -25.26
CA CYS A 123 -3.31 -8.68 -24.09
C CYS A 123 -2.31 -9.65 -23.43
N LEU A 124 -2.68 -10.93 -23.30
CA LEU A 124 -1.82 -11.95 -22.69
C LEU A 124 -0.61 -12.30 -23.55
N GLN A 125 -0.78 -12.41 -24.88
CA GLN A 125 0.31 -12.69 -25.83
C GLN A 125 1.30 -11.52 -25.95
N THR A 126 0.79 -10.28 -25.93
CA THR A 126 1.63 -9.09 -26.11
C THR A 126 2.19 -8.56 -24.79
N GLY A 127 1.67 -9.02 -23.65
CA GLY A 127 1.96 -8.44 -22.34
C GLY A 127 1.47 -6.99 -22.18
N TYR A 128 0.69 -6.48 -23.15
CA TYR A 128 0.23 -5.10 -23.17
C TYR A 128 -1.24 -5.00 -22.75
N PHE A 129 -1.52 -4.14 -21.78
CA PHE A 129 -2.88 -3.87 -21.30
C PHE A 129 -3.23 -2.38 -21.50
N PRO A 130 -4.48 -2.06 -21.88
CA PRO A 130 -4.87 -0.67 -22.09
C PRO A 130 -4.87 0.13 -20.78
N GLU A 131 -4.36 1.36 -20.81
CA GLU A 131 -4.44 2.28 -19.68
C GLU A 131 -5.70 3.19 -19.77
N PRO A 132 -6.44 3.40 -18.67
CA PRO A 132 -6.29 2.76 -17.35
C PRO A 132 -6.95 1.37 -17.31
N TRP A 133 -6.18 0.35 -16.94
CA TRP A 133 -6.68 -1.03 -16.86
C TRP A 133 -7.63 -1.28 -15.68
N LYS A 134 -7.37 -0.64 -14.53
CA LYS A 134 -8.22 -0.75 -13.33
C LYS A 134 -8.17 0.53 -12.51
N ILE A 135 -9.34 1.10 -12.22
CA ILE A 135 -9.49 2.21 -11.28
C ILE A 135 -10.08 1.65 -9.99
N GLY A 136 -9.28 1.62 -8.92
CA GLY A 136 -9.74 1.23 -7.60
C GLY A 136 -10.37 2.39 -6.85
N LYS A 137 -11.54 2.18 -6.24
CA LYS A 137 -12.10 3.12 -5.26
C LYS A 137 -11.81 2.60 -3.86
N LEU A 138 -11.05 3.37 -3.07
CA LEU A 138 -10.85 3.08 -1.65
C LEU A 138 -12.16 3.37 -0.91
N ALA A 139 -12.74 2.35 -0.29
CA ALA A 139 -13.89 2.49 0.59
C ALA A 139 -13.52 1.88 1.95
N THR A 140 -13.56 2.69 2.99
CA THR A 140 -13.38 2.23 4.37
C THR A 140 -14.67 1.57 4.84
N ILE A 141 -14.64 0.26 5.05
CA ILE A 141 -15.75 -0.49 5.65
C ILE A 141 -15.43 -0.65 7.13
N PRO A 142 -16.22 -0.07 8.06
CA PRO A 142 -16.00 -0.26 9.49
C PRO A 142 -16.23 -1.73 9.85
N THR A 143 -15.25 -2.35 10.52
CA THR A 143 -15.43 -3.68 11.10
C THR A 143 -16.23 -3.54 12.38
N THR A 144 -17.12 -4.50 12.66
CA THR A 144 -17.98 -4.49 13.85
C THR A 144 -17.22 -4.75 15.17
N SER A 145 -15.92 -5.02 15.11
CA SER A 145 -15.07 -5.39 16.24
C SER A 145 -14.55 -4.21 17.09
N GLY A 146 -15.03 -2.99 16.84
CA GLY A 146 -14.51 -1.77 17.47
C GLY A 146 -15.57 -0.79 17.99
N VAL A 147 -16.82 -1.22 18.16
CA VAL A 147 -17.83 -0.39 18.83
C VAL A 147 -17.79 -0.67 20.33
N PRO A 148 -17.30 0.25 21.19
CA PRO A 148 -17.67 0.21 22.59
C PRO A 148 -19.19 0.44 22.65
N GLN A 149 -19.93 -0.60 23.03
CA GLN A 149 -21.33 -0.50 23.42
C GLN A 149 -21.41 0.40 24.65
N GLY A 150 -21.59 1.69 24.42
CA GLY A 150 -21.73 2.72 25.44
C GLY A 150 -23.05 3.44 25.31
N GLY A 151 -24.04 2.98 26.07
CA GLY A 151 -25.06 3.77 26.77
C GLY A 151 -26.02 4.62 25.96
N ILE A 152 -27.28 4.18 25.91
CA ILE A 152 -28.42 4.96 26.42
C ILE A 152 -29.36 4.03 27.16
#